data_AF-A0A2G5HHN9-F1
#
_entry.id   AF-A0A2G5HHN9-F1
#
_cell.length_a   1.000
_cell.length_b   1.000
_cell.length_c   1.000
_cell.angle_alpha   90.00
_cell.angle_beta   90.00
_cell.angle_gamma   90.00
#
_symmetry.space_group_name_H-M   'P 1'
#
loop_
_entity.id
_entity.type
_entity.pdbx_description
1 polymer ?
#
loop_
_entity_poly.entity_id
_entity_poly.type
_entity_poly.pdbx_seq_one_letter_code
_entity_poly.pdbx_strand_id
1 'polypeptide(L)'
;MADNAPPVEDPKTEFTRSRTTLSPPQYTGDAAGRVSAVTELLEHILLLAVASQCDEAKDNMDWTGLKMPGCGNVAKGGICLFRIQRVNKTFRNAVQGSTKLKQLIYLAPRHDTSGILEEDHLEGTWPAAYKPLEFMVSLLGAHVEDGFLDLFGLQQWVPGAETLVTKTNPSLVDGLATPYEQTIGKLPQGWHNPEASWRNIKICTAKEPSAIRYAFWTDFDENADAPPFDPIWQLGKDATLGYVFELYSIVLEVLGDYIPKKILMQRKHYAVYNKLLECLASGDEGLDQKIRHLAYLVDIQFTDDVTAMGHEMEKVIARRTGEIEIQEESGKLPES
;
A
#
# COMPACT_ATOMS: atom_id res chain seq x y z
N MET A 1 33.33 -56.51 41.08
CA MET A 1 34.50 -55.80 40.53
C MET A 1 34.17 -54.33 40.57
N ALA A 2 34.80 -53.63 41.50
CA ALA A 2 34.64 -52.21 41.74
C ALA A 2 35.82 -51.51 41.09
N ASP A 3 35.57 -50.51 40.25
CA ASP A 3 36.58 -49.56 39.82
C ASP A 3 36.23 -48.19 40.38
N ASN A 4 37.01 -47.81 41.41
CA ASN A 4 37.07 -46.49 41.98
C ASN A 4 38.04 -45.65 41.14
N ALA A 5 37.54 -44.63 40.44
CA ALA A 5 38.37 -43.56 39.92
C ALA A 5 38.33 -42.36 40.90
N PRO A 6 39.47 -41.71 41.20
CA PRO A 6 39.53 -40.59 42.13
C PRO A 6 39.03 -39.28 41.48
N PRO A 7 38.59 -38.29 42.28
CA PRO A 7 38.17 -37.00 41.77
C PRO A 7 39.40 -36.17 41.36
N VAL A 8 39.34 -35.60 40.17
CA VAL A 8 40.30 -34.63 39.65
C VAL A 8 39.92 -33.26 40.21
N GLU A 9 40.79 -32.68 41.03
CA GLU A 9 40.67 -31.29 41.49
C GLU A 9 41.15 -30.35 40.36
N ASP A 10 40.22 -29.57 39.80
CA ASP A 10 40.56 -28.46 38.90
C ASP A 10 41.08 -27.25 39.68
N PRO A 11 42.27 -26.71 39.38
CA PRO A 11 42.76 -25.49 39.99
C PRO A 11 41.99 -24.30 39.42
N LYS A 12 41.07 -23.76 40.23
CA LYS A 12 40.46 -22.44 40.04
C LYS A 12 41.55 -21.37 40.03
N THR A 13 42.01 -21.02 38.84
CA THR A 13 42.88 -19.85 38.64
C THR A 13 41.95 -18.64 38.43
N GLU A 14 41.66 -17.91 39.51
CA GLU A 14 40.98 -16.62 39.46
C GLU A 14 41.86 -15.61 38.72
N PHE A 15 41.58 -15.43 37.42
CA PHE A 15 42.10 -14.29 36.67
C PHE A 15 41.20 -13.08 36.94
N THR A 16 41.47 -12.37 38.03
CA THR A 16 40.82 -11.10 38.36
C THR A 16 41.27 -10.04 37.36
N ARG A 17 40.64 -10.04 36.17
CA ARG A 17 40.81 -8.99 35.17
C ARG A 17 40.08 -7.77 35.72
N SER A 18 40.82 -6.90 36.41
CA SER A 18 40.36 -5.56 36.82
C SER A 18 39.94 -4.79 35.58
N ARG A 19 38.66 -4.94 35.21
CA ARG A 19 38.01 -4.18 34.16
C ARG A 19 37.80 -2.80 34.78
N THR A 20 38.74 -1.89 34.53
CA THR A 20 38.59 -0.48 34.86
C THR A 20 37.37 0.01 34.08
N THR A 21 36.20 -0.06 34.72
CA THR A 21 34.97 0.57 34.25
C THR A 21 35.18 2.06 34.43
N LEU A 22 35.86 2.68 33.45
CA LEU A 22 35.83 4.12 33.27
C LEU A 22 34.36 4.51 33.21
N SER A 23 33.93 5.27 34.20
CA SER A 23 32.60 5.87 34.20
C SER A 23 32.42 6.61 32.88
N PRO A 24 31.30 6.42 32.17
CA PRO A 24 31.05 7.16 30.94
C PRO A 24 31.27 8.66 31.21
N PRO A 25 31.97 9.38 30.32
CA PRO A 25 32.20 10.80 30.51
C PRO A 25 30.85 11.48 30.76
N GLN A 26 30.77 12.30 31.82
CA GLN A 26 29.56 13.05 32.15
C GLN A 26 29.16 13.88 30.93
N TYR A 27 28.06 13.50 30.30
CA TYR A 27 27.51 14.20 29.15
C TYR A 27 26.99 15.56 29.62
N THR A 28 27.75 16.62 29.37
CA THR A 28 27.41 17.98 29.83
C THR A 28 26.29 18.63 29.03
N GLY A 29 25.80 17.99 27.95
CA GLY A 29 24.78 18.55 27.07
C GLY A 29 25.24 19.76 26.23
N ASP A 30 26.42 20.30 26.49
CA ASP A 30 26.95 21.52 25.84
C ASP A 30 27.11 21.33 24.32
N ALA A 31 27.63 20.17 23.88
CA ALA A 31 27.75 19.86 22.45
C ALA A 31 26.39 19.76 21.74
N ALA A 32 25.41 19.07 22.33
CA ALA A 32 24.06 18.99 21.74
C ALA A 32 23.34 20.34 21.74
N GLY A 33 23.55 21.15 22.78
CA GLY A 33 23.06 22.52 22.85
C GLY A 33 23.63 23.39 21.73
N ARG A 34 24.94 23.32 21.50
CA ARG A 34 25.62 24.06 20.41
C ARG A 34 25.20 23.60 19.02
N VAL A 35 25.05 22.29 18.80
CA VAL A 35 24.55 21.74 17.53
C VAL A 35 23.11 22.19 17.26
N SER A 36 22.28 22.21 18.30
CA SER A 36 20.89 22.69 18.21
C SER A 36 20.80 24.20 18.00
N ALA A 37 21.82 24.98 18.36
CA ALA A 37 21.84 26.42 18.18
C ALA A 37 22.12 26.85 16.73
N VAL A 38 22.68 25.96 15.90
CA VAL A 38 22.99 26.23 14.48
C VAL A 38 21.99 25.48 13.61
N THR A 39 20.99 26.19 13.12
CA THR A 39 19.87 25.63 12.34
C THR A 39 20.33 24.86 11.10
N GLU A 40 21.35 25.35 10.40
CA GLU A 40 21.91 24.77 9.19
C GLU A 40 22.65 23.45 9.49
N LEU A 41 23.37 23.39 10.62
CA LEU A 41 24.06 22.18 11.04
C LEU A 41 23.06 21.11 11.46
N LEU A 42 22.02 21.52 12.21
CA LEU A 42 20.94 20.63 12.61
C LEU A 42 20.20 20.08 11.37
N GLU A 43 19.95 20.92 10.38
CA GLU A 43 19.38 20.49 9.09
C GLU A 43 20.24 19.43 8.42
N HIS A 44 21.55 19.66 8.28
CA HIS A 44 22.46 18.69 7.64
C HIS A 44 22.51 17.35 8.38
N ILE A 45 22.54 17.37 9.72
CA ILE A 45 22.52 16.15 10.53
C ILE A 45 21.23 15.35 10.28
N LEU A 46 20.09 16.03 10.26
CA LEU A 46 18.80 15.38 10.01
C LEU A 46 18.71 14.84 8.58
N LEU A 47 19.20 15.59 7.58
CA LEU A 47 19.25 15.13 6.18
C LEU A 47 20.10 13.87 6.05
N LEU A 48 21.30 13.87 6.61
CA LEU A 48 22.21 12.71 6.58
C LEU A 48 21.60 11.51 7.28
N ALA A 49 20.99 11.70 8.45
CA ALA A 49 20.38 10.61 9.21
C ALA A 49 19.18 9.98 8.48
N VAL A 50 18.35 10.77 7.79
CA VAL A 50 17.26 10.20 6.97
C VAL A 50 17.82 9.49 5.73
N ALA A 51 18.81 10.08 5.05
CA ALA A 51 19.41 9.49 3.85
C ALA A 51 20.04 8.11 4.16
N SER A 52 20.84 8.02 5.23
CA SER A 52 21.47 6.76 5.63
C SER A 52 20.45 5.66 5.92
N GLN A 53 19.30 6.01 6.52
CA GLN A 53 18.22 5.06 6.80
C GLN A 53 17.50 4.60 5.53
N CYS A 54 17.38 5.46 4.52
CA CYS A 54 16.81 5.09 3.24
C CYS A 54 17.70 4.11 2.49
N ASP A 55 19.01 4.32 2.54
CA ASP A 55 19.99 3.43 1.90
C ASP A 55 20.01 2.05 2.60
N GLU A 56 20.05 2.03 3.94
CA GLU A 56 19.94 0.78 4.71
C GLU A 56 18.63 0.01 4.45
N ALA A 57 17.50 0.70 4.27
CA ALA A 57 16.21 0.06 4.00
C ALA A 57 16.18 -0.57 2.61
N LYS A 58 16.76 0.09 1.60
CA LYS A 58 16.88 -0.46 0.24
C LYS A 58 17.74 -1.72 0.22
N ASP A 59 18.89 -1.68 0.91
CA ASP A 59 19.84 -2.79 0.93
C ASP A 59 19.27 -4.05 1.59
N ASN A 60 18.37 -3.89 2.56
CA ASN A 60 17.79 -5.02 3.30
C ASN A 60 16.45 -5.50 2.73
N MET A 61 15.88 -4.83 1.71
CA MET A 61 14.48 -5.01 1.26
C MET A 61 13.43 -4.99 2.40
N ASP A 62 13.81 -4.51 3.59
CA ASP A 62 12.99 -4.47 4.79
C ASP A 62 12.19 -3.15 4.82
N TRP A 63 11.29 -3.01 3.84
CA TRP A 63 10.38 -1.86 3.75
C TRP A 63 9.45 -1.77 4.97
N THR A 64 9.28 -2.87 5.72
CA THR A 64 8.52 -2.89 6.98
C THR A 64 9.14 -1.98 8.05
N GLY A 65 10.43 -1.64 7.91
CA GLY A 65 11.14 -0.69 8.78
C GLY A 65 10.77 0.78 8.57
N LEU A 66 10.32 1.16 7.36
CA LEU A 66 9.93 2.54 7.02
C LEU A 66 8.44 2.74 7.32
N LYS A 67 8.14 3.09 8.58
CA LYS A 67 6.75 3.23 9.05
C LYS A 67 6.01 4.44 8.48
N MET A 68 6.76 5.46 8.01
CA MET A 68 6.28 6.74 7.47
C MET A 68 7.38 7.39 6.62
N PRO A 69 7.06 8.29 5.68
CA PRO A 69 8.07 9.09 4.97
C PRO A 69 8.92 9.89 5.96
N GLY A 70 10.24 9.92 5.75
CA GLY A 70 11.20 10.53 6.67
C GLY A 70 11.24 9.91 8.07
N CYS A 71 10.79 8.66 8.22
CA CYS A 71 10.89 7.89 9.46
C CYS A 71 11.54 6.53 9.24
N GLY A 72 12.79 6.38 9.70
CA GLY A 72 13.46 5.11 9.83
C GLY A 72 12.95 4.28 11.01
N ASN A 73 13.50 3.06 11.13
CA ASN A 73 13.15 2.14 12.20
C ASN A 73 13.69 2.63 13.55
N VAL A 74 12.86 3.36 14.30
CA VAL A 74 13.22 3.92 15.62
C VAL A 74 13.70 2.84 16.61
N ALA A 75 13.20 1.61 16.52
CA ALA A 75 13.64 0.52 17.40
C ALA A 75 15.09 0.06 17.10
N LYS A 76 15.57 0.28 15.87
CA LYS A 76 16.95 0.04 15.44
C LYS A 76 17.83 1.31 15.51
N GLY A 77 17.35 2.38 16.16
CA GLY A 77 18.07 3.66 16.26
C GLY A 77 17.79 4.65 15.12
N GLY A 78 16.86 4.34 14.23
CA GLY A 78 16.42 5.24 13.17
C GLY A 78 15.75 6.52 13.71
N ILE A 79 15.77 7.59 12.91
CA ILE A 79 15.15 8.87 13.23
C ILE A 79 13.80 8.98 12.54
N CYS A 80 12.87 9.68 13.17
CA CYS A 80 11.58 9.98 12.56
C CYS A 80 11.33 11.47 12.62
N LEU A 81 11.33 12.12 11.46
CA LEU A 81 11.17 13.56 11.34
C LEU A 81 9.83 14.03 11.92
N PHE A 82 8.77 13.23 11.86
CA PHE A 82 7.51 13.53 12.55
C PHE A 82 7.63 13.47 14.08
N ARG A 83 8.39 12.52 14.62
CA ARG A 83 8.57 12.37 16.08
C ARG A 83 9.51 13.43 16.64
N ILE A 84 10.61 13.73 15.95
CA ILE A 84 11.64 14.64 16.46
C ILE A 84 11.13 16.08 16.58
N GLN A 85 10.18 16.48 15.73
CA GLN A 85 9.46 17.76 15.85
C GLN A 85 8.70 17.91 17.17
N ARG A 86 8.34 16.81 17.84
CA ARG A 86 7.65 16.84 19.15
C ARG A 86 8.61 16.90 20.33
N VAL A 87 9.88 16.58 20.12
CA VAL A 87 10.88 16.50 21.21
C VAL A 87 11.36 17.90 21.63
N ASN A 88 11.53 18.82 20.68
CA ASN A 88 11.98 20.19 20.97
C ASN A 88 11.46 21.18 19.91
N LYS A 89 11.15 22.42 20.34
CA LYS A 89 10.83 23.55 19.45
C LYS A 89 11.94 23.81 18.42
N THR A 90 13.21 23.62 18.76
CA THR A 90 14.32 23.77 17.82
C THR A 90 14.22 22.78 16.66
N PHE A 91 13.99 21.49 16.96
CA PHE A 91 13.80 20.48 15.92
C PHE A 91 12.57 20.78 15.07
N ARG A 92 11.46 21.20 15.70
CA ARG A 92 10.27 21.66 14.98
C ARG A 92 10.60 22.81 14.03
N ASN A 93 11.27 23.84 14.50
CA ASN A 93 11.60 25.02 13.72
C ASN A 93 12.60 24.69 12.60
N ALA A 94 13.58 23.81 12.85
CA ALA A 94 14.52 23.36 11.83
C ALA A 94 13.81 22.58 10.71
N VAL A 95 12.92 21.64 11.06
CA VAL A 95 12.14 20.90 10.04
C VAL A 95 11.18 21.84 9.31
N GLN A 96 10.45 22.72 10.01
CA GLN A 96 9.52 23.65 9.36
C GLN A 96 10.21 24.72 8.51
N GLY A 97 11.41 25.15 8.91
CA GLY A 97 12.22 26.13 8.20
C GLY A 97 12.97 25.56 6.99
N SER A 98 13.35 24.28 7.02
CA SER A 98 14.06 23.63 5.92
C SER A 98 13.11 23.07 4.87
N THR A 99 13.19 23.61 3.66
CA THR A 99 12.50 23.04 2.49
C THR A 99 12.97 21.61 2.19
N LYS A 100 14.26 21.31 2.37
CA LYS A 100 14.84 19.98 2.12
C LYS A 100 14.27 18.92 3.07
N LEU A 101 14.21 19.24 4.37
CA LEU A 101 13.62 18.34 5.36
C LEU A 101 12.11 18.16 5.14
N LYS A 102 11.39 19.24 4.79
CA LYS A 102 9.96 19.12 4.43
C LYS A 102 9.75 18.23 3.21
N GLN A 103 10.61 18.31 2.19
CA GLN A 103 10.52 17.44 1.00
C GLN A 103 10.70 15.96 1.36
N LEU A 104 11.54 15.61 2.34
CA LEU A 104 11.71 14.24 2.82
C LEU A 104 10.47 13.65 3.51
N ILE A 105 9.60 14.51 4.04
CA ILE A 105 8.31 14.13 4.64
C ILE A 105 7.12 14.60 3.80
N TYR A 106 7.36 14.94 2.52
CA TYR A 106 6.34 15.37 1.56
C TYR A 106 5.53 16.61 1.95
N LEU A 107 6.06 17.46 2.83
CA LEU A 107 5.44 18.72 3.28
C LEU A 107 5.84 19.95 2.46
N ALA A 108 6.68 19.79 1.44
CA ALA A 108 7.05 20.88 0.55
C ALA A 108 7.14 20.41 -0.91
N PRO A 109 6.78 21.27 -1.88
CA PRO A 109 6.90 20.94 -3.30
C PRO A 109 8.35 20.68 -3.72
N ARG A 110 8.53 19.89 -4.78
CA ARG A 110 9.81 19.72 -5.48
C ARG A 110 9.96 20.82 -6.54
N HIS A 111 11.15 21.42 -6.61
CA HIS A 111 11.41 22.56 -7.50
C HIS A 111 11.52 22.14 -8.98
N ASP A 112 12.02 20.93 -9.26
CA ASP A 112 12.17 20.41 -10.61
C ASP A 112 11.07 19.40 -10.91
N THR A 113 9.93 19.90 -11.39
CA THR A 113 8.86 19.06 -11.94
C THR A 113 8.63 19.26 -13.43
N SER A 114 9.25 20.29 -14.03
CA SER A 114 9.13 20.61 -15.46
C SER A 114 9.79 19.60 -16.41
N GLY A 115 10.59 18.65 -15.90
CA GLY A 115 11.17 17.54 -16.66
C GLY A 115 10.65 16.16 -16.26
N ILE A 116 9.64 16.07 -15.36
CA ILE A 116 9.15 14.77 -14.85
C ILE A 116 8.39 13.97 -15.91
N LEU A 117 7.79 14.64 -16.89
CA LEU A 117 7.20 13.98 -18.07
C LEU A 117 8.25 13.53 -19.11
N GLU A 118 9.52 13.93 -18.96
CA GLU A 118 10.62 13.49 -19.82
C GLU A 118 11.46 12.36 -19.19
N GLU A 119 11.42 12.21 -17.85
CA GLU A 119 11.95 11.01 -17.16
C GLU A 119 11.00 9.78 -17.26
N ASP A 120 9.86 9.92 -17.94
CA ASP A 120 8.85 8.89 -18.26
C ASP A 120 9.36 7.70 -19.11
N HIS A 121 10.67 7.61 -19.37
CA HIS A 121 11.26 6.52 -20.14
C HIS A 121 11.54 5.24 -19.34
N LEU A 122 11.28 5.24 -18.03
CA LEU A 122 11.28 4.01 -17.23
C LEU A 122 9.85 3.52 -17.07
N GLU A 123 9.40 2.72 -18.06
CA GLU A 123 8.14 1.97 -18.02
C GLU A 123 7.90 1.39 -16.61
N GLY A 124 6.74 1.69 -16.03
CA GLY A 124 6.31 1.13 -14.74
C GLY A 124 6.63 1.95 -13.49
N THR A 125 7.26 3.12 -13.59
CA THR A 125 7.51 3.98 -12.41
C THR A 125 6.50 5.12 -12.29
N TRP A 126 6.10 5.43 -11.06
CA TRP A 126 5.23 6.57 -10.76
C TRP A 126 6.00 7.88 -10.92
N PRO A 127 5.40 8.96 -11.46
CA PRO A 127 6.10 10.23 -11.58
C PRO A 127 6.56 10.71 -10.21
N ALA A 128 7.77 11.27 -10.13
CA ALA A 128 8.39 11.68 -8.87
C ALA A 128 7.54 12.67 -8.05
N ALA A 129 6.63 13.41 -8.70
CA ALA A 129 5.67 14.29 -8.04
C ALA A 129 4.67 13.53 -7.15
N TYR A 130 4.34 12.27 -7.48
CA TYR A 130 3.36 11.42 -6.79
C TYR A 130 3.98 10.40 -5.82
N LYS A 131 5.25 10.60 -5.45
CA LYS A 131 5.93 9.81 -4.41
C LYS A 131 5.15 9.64 -3.09
N PRO A 132 4.38 10.63 -2.59
CA PRO A 132 3.58 10.42 -1.38
C PRO A 132 2.54 9.33 -1.55
N LEU A 133 1.86 9.30 -2.71
CA LEU A 133 0.84 8.31 -3.01
C LEU A 133 1.47 6.95 -3.25
N GLU A 134 2.54 6.88 -4.06
CA GLU A 134 3.34 5.66 -4.26
C GLU A 134 3.74 5.02 -2.93
N PHE A 135 4.29 5.81 -2.00
CA PHE A 135 4.67 5.33 -0.67
C PHE A 135 3.49 4.70 0.08
N MET A 136 2.31 5.34 0.05
CA MET A 136 1.12 4.83 0.73
C MET A 136 0.66 3.50 0.12
N VAL A 137 0.65 3.37 -1.22
CA VAL A 137 0.29 2.11 -1.87
C VAL A 137 1.30 1.01 -1.55
N SER A 138 2.61 1.31 -1.61
CA SER A 138 3.65 0.34 -1.24
C SER A 138 3.47 -0.15 0.19
N LEU A 139 3.13 0.75 1.11
CA LEU A 139 2.88 0.39 2.51
C LEU A 139 1.66 -0.54 2.63
N LEU A 140 0.57 -0.25 1.92
CA LEU A 140 -0.62 -1.09 1.92
C LEU A 140 -0.35 -2.47 1.30
N GLY A 141 0.47 -2.54 0.25
CA GLY A 141 0.87 -3.79 -0.42
C GLY A 141 1.83 -4.64 0.40
N ALA A 142 2.75 -4.03 1.16
CA ALA A 142 3.79 -4.72 1.92
C ALA A 142 3.28 -5.59 3.09
N HIS A 143 1.99 -5.46 3.47
CA HIS A 143 1.40 -6.19 4.58
C HIS A 143 0.73 -7.52 4.18
N VAL A 144 0.82 -7.91 2.91
CA VAL A 144 0.26 -9.16 2.39
C VAL A 144 1.36 -10.01 1.74
N GLU A 145 1.45 -11.29 2.12
CA GLU A 145 2.59 -12.18 1.82
C GLU A 145 2.80 -12.42 0.31
N ASP A 146 1.78 -12.24 -0.53
CA ASP A 146 1.86 -12.33 -1.99
C ASP A 146 1.60 -10.99 -2.71
N GLY A 147 1.62 -9.87 -1.98
CA GLY A 147 1.41 -8.53 -2.53
C GLY A 147 -0.03 -8.33 -3.01
N PHE A 148 -0.91 -7.85 -2.13
CA PHE A 148 -2.33 -7.65 -2.44
C PHE A 148 -2.58 -6.43 -3.35
N LEU A 149 -1.79 -5.37 -3.18
CA LEU A 149 -1.77 -4.20 -4.05
C LEU A 149 -0.40 -4.09 -4.67
N ASP A 150 -0.35 -4.11 -5.99
CA ASP A 150 0.84 -3.79 -6.75
C ASP A 150 0.70 -2.41 -7.39
N LEU A 151 1.83 -1.72 -7.46
CA LEU A 151 1.93 -0.41 -8.08
C LEU A 151 2.08 -0.61 -9.58
N PHE A 152 1.04 -0.29 -10.33
CA PHE A 152 1.14 -0.15 -11.78
C PHE A 152 1.46 1.30 -12.13
N GLY A 153 2.40 1.51 -13.05
CA GLY A 153 2.83 2.86 -13.45
C GLY A 153 1.72 3.69 -14.10
N LEU A 154 2.11 4.84 -14.65
CA LEU A 154 1.21 5.71 -15.42
C LEU A 154 0.68 4.97 -16.66
N GLN A 155 -0.64 4.90 -16.85
CA GLN A 155 -1.26 4.33 -18.04
C GLN A 155 -2.19 5.34 -18.72
N GLN A 156 -2.18 5.34 -20.06
CA GLN A 156 -3.13 6.10 -20.87
C GLN A 156 -4.35 5.22 -21.19
N TRP A 157 -5.30 5.13 -20.26
CA TRP A 157 -6.57 4.44 -20.51
C TRP A 157 -7.52 5.26 -21.38
N VAL A 158 -7.39 6.59 -21.30
CA VAL A 158 -8.17 7.52 -22.11
C VAL A 158 -7.19 8.40 -22.88
N PRO A 159 -7.37 8.57 -24.21
CA PRO A 159 -6.50 9.42 -25.01
C PRO A 159 -6.37 10.82 -24.41
N GLY A 160 -5.14 11.23 -24.10
CA GLY A 160 -4.84 12.55 -23.56
C GLY A 160 -5.11 12.75 -22.06
N ALA A 161 -5.47 11.70 -21.31
CA ALA A 161 -5.59 11.75 -19.86
C ALA A 161 -4.65 10.75 -19.20
N GLU A 162 -3.74 11.26 -18.37
CA GLU A 162 -2.87 10.44 -17.54
C GLU A 162 -3.67 9.84 -16.39
N THR A 163 -3.58 8.51 -16.25
CA THR A 163 -4.22 7.77 -15.16
C THR A 163 -3.13 7.07 -14.34
N LEU A 164 -3.11 7.34 -13.04
CA LEU A 164 -2.35 6.55 -12.08
C LEU A 164 -3.16 5.31 -11.73
N VAL A 165 -2.54 4.13 -11.80
CA VAL A 165 -3.23 2.87 -11.60
C VAL A 165 -2.68 2.17 -10.36
N THR A 166 -3.55 1.66 -9.51
CA THR A 166 -3.16 0.63 -8.54
C THR A 166 -3.79 -0.68 -8.94
N LYS A 167 -2.96 -1.72 -9.07
CA LYS A 167 -3.40 -3.04 -9.45
C LYS A 167 -3.66 -3.88 -8.21
N THR A 168 -4.77 -4.61 -8.18
CA THR A 168 -4.93 -5.70 -7.22
C THR A 168 -4.39 -7.02 -7.75
N ASN A 169 -3.82 -7.81 -6.85
CA ASN A 169 -3.48 -9.19 -7.15
C ASN A 169 -4.76 -10.02 -7.40
N PRO A 170 -4.77 -10.93 -8.38
CA PRO A 170 -5.91 -11.82 -8.62
C PRO A 170 -6.25 -12.74 -7.42
N SER A 171 -5.33 -13.01 -6.52
CA SER A 171 -5.53 -13.88 -5.35
C SER A 171 -5.69 -13.05 -4.08
N LEU A 172 -6.94 -12.79 -3.68
CA LEU A 172 -7.27 -11.88 -2.56
C LEU A 172 -7.55 -12.64 -1.24
N VAL A 173 -7.70 -13.96 -1.28
CA VAL A 173 -8.35 -14.72 -0.19
C VAL A 173 -7.41 -15.74 0.46
N ASP A 174 -6.98 -15.44 1.69
CA ASP A 174 -6.48 -16.43 2.66
C ASP A 174 -7.61 -16.98 3.56
N GLY A 175 -8.86 -16.57 3.35
CA GLY A 175 -10.05 -17.08 4.04
C GLY A 175 -10.16 -16.77 5.54
N LEU A 176 -9.10 -16.26 6.17
CA LEU A 176 -9.03 -15.99 7.62
C LEU A 176 -9.35 -14.54 8.00
N ALA A 177 -9.21 -13.59 7.07
CA ALA A 177 -9.43 -12.18 7.30
C ALA A 177 -9.95 -11.48 6.04
N THR A 178 -10.70 -10.40 6.21
CA THR A 178 -11.17 -9.56 5.09
C THR A 178 -10.00 -8.82 4.42
N PRO A 179 -10.10 -8.42 3.15
CA PRO A 179 -9.09 -7.60 2.48
C PRO A 179 -8.70 -6.34 3.27
N TYR A 180 -9.68 -5.69 3.90
CA TYR A 180 -9.45 -4.55 4.79
C TYR A 180 -8.58 -4.95 6.00
N GLU A 181 -8.94 -6.02 6.71
CA GLU A 181 -8.18 -6.50 7.88
C GLU A 181 -6.75 -6.93 7.51
N GLN A 182 -6.56 -7.52 6.33
CA GLN A 182 -5.25 -7.96 5.86
C GLN A 182 -4.32 -6.80 5.48
N THR A 183 -4.88 -5.64 5.12
CA THR A 183 -4.16 -4.45 4.66
C THR A 183 -4.23 -3.34 5.71
N ILE A 184 -5.22 -2.45 5.61
CA ILE A 184 -5.43 -1.28 6.48
C ILE A 184 -5.54 -1.70 7.94
N GLY A 185 -6.22 -2.80 8.25
CA GLY A 185 -6.39 -3.29 9.61
C GLY A 185 -5.08 -3.64 10.34
N LYS A 186 -4.02 -4.02 9.59
CA LYS A 186 -2.69 -4.29 10.16
C LYS A 186 -1.85 -3.04 10.41
N LEU A 187 -2.27 -1.88 9.89
CA LEU A 187 -1.52 -0.65 10.07
C LEU A 187 -1.47 -0.22 11.55
N PRO A 188 -0.36 0.38 12.00
CA PRO A 188 -0.27 0.90 13.36
C PRO A 188 -1.39 1.90 13.69
N GLN A 189 -1.82 1.94 14.96
CA GLN A 189 -2.92 2.81 15.44
C GLN A 189 -2.83 4.28 14.98
N GLY A 190 -1.63 4.82 14.77
CA GLY A 190 -1.43 6.19 14.27
C GLY A 190 -1.97 6.46 12.85
N TRP A 191 -2.11 5.44 12.01
CA TRP A 191 -2.74 5.53 10.69
C TRP A 191 -4.27 5.61 10.79
N HIS A 192 -4.84 5.03 11.83
CA HIS A 192 -6.29 5.08 12.07
C HIS A 192 -6.77 6.39 12.70
N ASN A 193 -5.86 7.30 13.04
CA ASN A 193 -6.23 8.57 13.65
C ASN A 193 -6.71 9.58 12.56
N PRO A 194 -7.96 10.07 12.63
CA PRO A 194 -8.49 11.04 11.66
C PRO A 194 -7.77 12.40 11.70
N GLU A 195 -7.14 12.75 12.83
CA GLU A 195 -6.40 14.01 13.01
C GLU A 195 -4.91 13.89 12.65
N ALA A 196 -4.48 12.74 12.12
CA ALA A 196 -3.08 12.52 11.81
C ALA A 196 -2.60 13.48 10.70
N SER A 197 -1.48 14.16 10.93
CA SER A 197 -0.96 15.18 10.00
C SER A 197 -0.66 14.66 8.59
N TRP A 198 -0.38 13.35 8.45
CA TRP A 198 -0.10 12.74 7.16
C TRP A 198 -1.33 12.75 6.24
N ARG A 199 -2.55 12.77 6.80
CA ARG A 199 -3.80 12.86 6.04
C ARG A 199 -3.92 14.15 5.23
N ASN A 200 -3.16 15.18 5.61
CA ASN A 200 -3.12 16.49 4.93
C ASN A 200 -1.96 16.61 3.93
N ILE A 201 -1.12 15.58 3.77
CA ILE A 201 -0.06 15.57 2.76
C ILE A 201 -0.72 15.50 1.39
N LYS A 202 -0.38 16.43 0.50
CA LYS A 202 -0.86 16.40 -0.90
C LYS A 202 -0.30 15.18 -1.62
N ILE A 203 -1.13 14.52 -2.43
CA ILE A 203 -0.67 13.38 -3.23
C ILE A 203 0.33 13.80 -4.31
N CYS A 204 0.24 15.04 -4.78
CA CYS A 204 1.13 15.64 -5.75
C CYS A 204 2.00 16.71 -5.09
N THR A 205 3.32 16.55 -5.19
CA THR A 205 4.33 17.48 -4.69
C THR A 205 4.91 18.38 -5.78
N ALA A 206 4.28 18.41 -6.97
CA ALA A 206 4.66 19.37 -7.99
C ALA A 206 4.43 20.81 -7.53
N LYS A 207 5.25 21.74 -8.02
CA LYS A 207 5.05 23.18 -7.76
C LYS A 207 3.70 23.65 -8.31
N GLU A 208 3.35 23.14 -9.49
CA GLU A 208 2.07 23.37 -10.15
C GLU A 208 1.34 22.03 -10.25
N PRO A 209 0.52 21.67 -9.25
CA PRO A 209 -0.18 20.40 -9.25
C PRO A 209 -1.22 20.35 -10.38
N SER A 210 -1.26 19.22 -11.07
CA SER A 210 -2.28 18.90 -12.06
C SER A 210 -3.33 17.98 -11.44
N ALA A 211 -4.56 18.06 -11.96
CA ALA A 211 -5.56 17.05 -11.64
C ALA A 211 -5.15 15.75 -12.35
N ILE A 212 -5.40 14.62 -11.71
CA ILE A 212 -5.04 13.30 -12.27
C ILE A 212 -6.20 12.34 -12.11
N ARG A 213 -6.31 11.39 -13.05
CA ARG A 213 -7.21 10.26 -12.87
C ARG A 213 -6.50 9.21 -12.04
N TYR A 214 -7.23 8.60 -11.13
CA TYR A 214 -6.71 7.52 -10.32
C TYR A 214 -7.63 6.33 -10.47
N ALA A 215 -7.09 5.19 -10.87
CA ALA A 215 -7.85 3.97 -11.10
C ALA A 215 -7.38 2.89 -10.14
N PHE A 216 -8.35 2.18 -9.57
CA PHE A 216 -8.13 0.87 -8.99
C PHE A 216 -8.42 -0.14 -10.09
N TRP A 217 -7.47 -1.02 -10.40
CA TRP A 217 -7.57 -1.91 -11.55
C TRP A 217 -7.34 -3.36 -11.15
N THR A 218 -8.01 -4.26 -11.85
CA THR A 218 -7.82 -5.70 -11.69
C THR A 218 -7.69 -6.40 -13.04
N ASP A 219 -6.77 -7.36 -13.15
CA ASP A 219 -6.81 -8.33 -14.25
C ASP A 219 -8.00 -9.26 -14.01
N PHE A 220 -9.12 -8.98 -14.68
CA PHE A 220 -10.29 -9.83 -14.55
C PHE A 220 -10.04 -11.20 -15.17
N ASP A 221 -10.00 -12.21 -14.31
CA ASP A 221 -10.17 -13.62 -14.65
C ASP A 221 -11.41 -14.10 -13.88
N GLU A 222 -12.29 -14.83 -14.54
CA GLU A 222 -13.50 -15.41 -13.93
C GLU A 222 -13.16 -16.28 -12.70
N ASN A 223 -11.96 -16.89 -12.72
CA ASN A 223 -11.42 -17.73 -11.66
C ASN A 223 -10.64 -16.94 -10.59
N ALA A 224 -10.23 -15.70 -10.86
CA ALA A 224 -9.55 -14.86 -9.87
C ALA A 224 -10.50 -14.44 -8.75
N ASP A 225 -10.00 -14.12 -7.57
CA ASP A 225 -10.81 -13.49 -6.52
C ASP A 225 -11.11 -12.02 -6.83
N ALA A 226 -10.32 -11.42 -7.73
CA ALA A 226 -10.48 -10.05 -8.15
C ALA A 226 -11.89 -9.76 -8.71
N PRO A 227 -12.47 -8.59 -8.39
CA PRO A 227 -13.75 -8.19 -8.95
C PRO A 227 -13.62 -7.60 -10.36
N PRO A 228 -14.65 -7.76 -11.22
CA PRO A 228 -14.72 -7.04 -12.50
C PRO A 228 -15.21 -5.60 -12.28
N PHE A 229 -14.56 -4.84 -11.41
CA PHE A 229 -14.78 -3.40 -11.30
C PHE A 229 -13.47 -2.66 -11.26
N ASP A 230 -13.43 -1.50 -11.91
CA ASP A 230 -12.25 -0.66 -12.02
C ASP A 230 -12.62 0.81 -11.71
N PRO A 231 -12.92 1.16 -10.45
CA PRO A 231 -13.37 2.50 -10.12
C PRO A 231 -12.28 3.52 -10.46
N ILE A 232 -12.71 4.60 -11.11
CA ILE A 232 -11.83 5.67 -11.57
C ILE A 232 -12.27 6.99 -10.94
N TRP A 233 -11.39 7.57 -10.13
CA TRP A 233 -11.63 8.86 -9.48
C TRP A 233 -10.92 9.99 -10.20
N GLN A 234 -11.56 11.16 -10.27
CA GLN A 234 -10.90 12.39 -10.68
C GLN A 234 -10.31 13.10 -9.46
N LEU A 235 -9.00 12.94 -9.24
CA LEU A 235 -8.32 13.57 -8.11
C LEU A 235 -7.97 15.02 -8.46
N GLY A 236 -8.50 15.95 -7.65
CA GLY A 236 -8.19 17.36 -7.77
C GLY A 236 -6.75 17.71 -7.38
N LYS A 237 -6.31 18.92 -7.74
CA LYS A 237 -4.96 19.45 -7.46
C LYS A 237 -4.58 19.48 -5.98
N ASP A 238 -5.59 19.55 -5.11
CA ASP A 238 -5.44 19.60 -3.65
C ASP A 238 -5.79 18.27 -2.97
N ALA A 239 -5.93 17.18 -3.74
CA ALA A 239 -6.16 15.86 -3.18
C ALA A 239 -5.02 15.46 -2.23
N THR A 240 -5.40 14.82 -1.12
CA THR A 240 -4.48 14.44 -0.05
C THR A 240 -4.39 12.94 0.12
N LEU A 241 -3.35 12.46 0.81
CA LEU A 241 -3.23 11.06 1.20
C LEU A 241 -4.40 10.61 2.06
N GLY A 242 -4.92 11.49 2.93
CA GLY A 242 -6.09 11.18 3.74
C GLY A 242 -7.31 10.85 2.88
N TYR A 243 -7.56 11.63 1.83
CA TYR A 243 -8.67 11.36 0.91
C TYR A 243 -8.50 10.02 0.19
N VAL A 244 -7.33 9.78 -0.42
CA VAL A 244 -7.08 8.54 -1.16
C VAL A 244 -7.08 7.31 -0.23
N PHE A 245 -6.60 7.45 1.00
CA PHE A 245 -6.71 6.40 2.02
C PHE A 245 -8.16 6.01 2.29
N GLU A 246 -9.10 6.97 2.37
CA GLU A 246 -10.52 6.66 2.51
C GLU A 246 -11.09 5.95 1.27
N LEU A 247 -10.64 6.30 0.06
CA LEU A 247 -11.02 5.57 -1.16
C LEU A 247 -10.61 4.10 -1.08
N TYR A 248 -9.37 3.82 -0.64
CA TYR A 248 -8.91 2.46 -0.39
C TYR A 248 -9.76 1.75 0.67
N SER A 249 -10.03 2.39 1.81
CA SER A 249 -10.90 1.81 2.85
C SER A 249 -12.25 1.38 2.28
N ILE A 250 -12.90 2.25 1.50
CA ILE A 250 -14.20 1.97 0.87
C ILE A 250 -14.10 0.77 -0.07
N VAL A 251 -13.11 0.74 -0.95
CA VAL A 251 -12.91 -0.36 -1.91
C VAL A 251 -12.67 -1.67 -1.18
N LEU A 252 -11.83 -1.66 -0.15
CA LEU A 252 -11.47 -2.86 0.62
C LEU A 252 -12.64 -3.41 1.44
N GLU A 253 -13.48 -2.54 1.98
CA GLU A 253 -14.74 -2.94 2.61
C GLU A 253 -15.69 -3.59 1.61
N VAL A 254 -15.86 -2.97 0.43
CA VAL A 254 -16.73 -3.51 -0.64
C VAL A 254 -16.20 -4.86 -1.14
N LEU A 255 -14.88 -5.02 -1.26
CA LEU A 255 -14.24 -6.30 -1.55
C LEU A 255 -14.55 -7.37 -0.48
N GLY A 256 -14.60 -6.97 0.79
CA GLY A 256 -15.00 -7.84 1.90
C GLY A 256 -16.42 -8.39 1.77
N ASP A 257 -17.34 -7.64 1.17
CA ASP A 257 -18.71 -8.08 0.87
C ASP A 257 -18.79 -8.89 -0.44
N TYR A 258 -17.99 -8.54 -1.44
CA TYR A 258 -17.94 -9.17 -2.75
C TYR A 258 -17.43 -10.61 -2.69
N ILE A 259 -16.29 -10.83 -2.03
CA ILE A 259 -15.58 -12.11 -2.03
C ILE A 259 -16.48 -13.28 -1.54
N PRO A 260 -17.17 -13.18 -0.38
CA PRO A 260 -18.04 -14.25 0.09
C PRO A 260 -19.20 -14.55 -0.87
N LYS A 261 -19.75 -13.51 -1.54
CA LYS A 261 -20.81 -13.66 -2.54
C LYS A 261 -20.28 -14.41 -3.77
N LYS A 262 -19.10 -14.05 -4.27
CA LYS A 262 -18.44 -14.75 -5.39
C LYS A 262 -18.19 -16.22 -5.07
N ILE A 263 -17.61 -16.52 -3.90
CA ILE A 263 -17.35 -17.90 -3.47
C ILE A 263 -18.65 -18.71 -3.38
N LEU A 264 -19.72 -18.13 -2.83
CA LEU A 264 -21.02 -18.81 -2.75
C LEU A 264 -21.59 -19.10 -4.15
N MET A 265 -21.44 -18.15 -5.07
CA MET A 265 -21.89 -18.29 -6.45
C MET A 265 -21.09 -19.36 -7.21
N GLN A 266 -19.76 -19.33 -7.12
CA GLN A 266 -18.87 -20.36 -7.66
C GLN A 266 -19.27 -21.74 -7.16
N ARG A 267 -19.52 -21.91 -5.85
CA ARG A 267 -19.96 -23.20 -5.27
C ARG A 267 -21.28 -23.69 -5.88
N LYS A 268 -22.26 -22.80 -6.09
CA LYS A 268 -23.54 -23.16 -6.72
C LYS A 268 -23.33 -23.57 -8.18
N HIS A 269 -22.50 -22.83 -8.90
CA HIS A 269 -22.19 -23.08 -10.30
C HIS A 269 -21.46 -24.42 -10.49
N TYR A 270 -20.40 -24.67 -9.73
CA TYR A 270 -19.70 -25.96 -9.73
C TYR A 270 -20.61 -27.13 -9.38
N ALA A 271 -21.60 -26.95 -8.50
CA ALA A 271 -22.56 -28.01 -8.20
C ALA A 271 -23.44 -28.37 -9.41
N VAL A 272 -23.85 -27.37 -10.21
CA VAL A 272 -24.58 -27.60 -11.47
C VAL A 272 -23.67 -28.26 -12.49
N TYR A 273 -22.45 -27.74 -12.66
CA TYR A 273 -21.47 -28.27 -13.59
C TYR A 273 -21.11 -29.74 -13.29
N ASN A 274 -20.85 -30.08 -12.03
CA ASN A 274 -20.56 -31.47 -11.62
C ASN A 274 -21.73 -32.41 -11.91
N LYS A 275 -22.97 -31.96 -11.69
CA LYS A 275 -24.16 -32.75 -12.04
C LYS A 275 -24.28 -33.00 -13.54
N LEU A 276 -23.91 -32.02 -14.38
CA LEU A 276 -23.85 -32.21 -15.84
C LEU A 276 -22.76 -33.21 -16.23
N LEU A 277 -21.59 -33.15 -15.61
CA LEU A 277 -20.51 -34.11 -15.83
C LEU A 277 -20.89 -35.54 -15.42
N GLU A 278 -21.61 -35.71 -14.30
CA GLU A 278 -22.15 -37.01 -13.89
C GLU A 278 -23.14 -37.57 -14.92
N CYS A 279 -23.97 -36.72 -15.52
CA CYS A 279 -24.86 -37.14 -16.61
C CYS A 279 -24.08 -37.56 -17.86
N LEU A 280 -23.00 -36.87 -18.22
CA LEU A 280 -22.13 -37.26 -19.34
C LEU A 280 -21.47 -38.62 -19.12
N ALA A 281 -20.98 -38.86 -17.90
CA ALA A 281 -20.33 -40.11 -17.54
C ALA A 281 -21.26 -41.34 -17.62
N SER A 282 -22.59 -41.14 -17.63
CA SER A 282 -23.57 -42.22 -17.72
C SER A 282 -23.71 -42.87 -19.12
N GLY A 283 -23.08 -42.32 -20.16
CA GLY A 283 -22.89 -42.99 -21.46
C GLY A 283 -24.04 -42.86 -22.47
N ASP A 284 -24.94 -41.89 -22.32
CA ASP A 284 -25.98 -41.62 -23.31
C ASP A 284 -25.45 -40.72 -24.45
N GLU A 285 -25.10 -41.33 -25.59
CA GLU A 285 -24.53 -40.64 -26.76
C GLU A 285 -25.43 -39.53 -27.33
N GLY A 286 -26.76 -39.65 -27.19
CA GLY A 286 -27.71 -38.62 -27.64
C GLY A 286 -27.76 -37.39 -26.72
N LEU A 287 -27.20 -37.53 -25.51
CA LEU A 287 -27.18 -36.52 -24.47
C LEU A 287 -25.88 -35.70 -24.47
N ASP A 288 -24.79 -36.22 -25.07
CA ASP A 288 -23.45 -35.58 -25.05
C ASP A 288 -23.48 -34.15 -25.60
N GLN A 289 -24.03 -33.94 -26.80
CA GLN A 289 -24.07 -32.61 -27.41
C GLN A 289 -24.94 -31.63 -26.62
N LYS A 290 -26.06 -32.09 -26.04
CA LYS A 290 -26.95 -31.24 -25.22
C LYS A 290 -26.29 -30.87 -23.91
N ILE A 291 -25.58 -31.81 -23.27
CA ILE A 291 -24.91 -31.53 -22.00
C ILE A 291 -23.72 -30.61 -22.20
N ARG A 292 -22.93 -30.77 -23.27
CA ARG A 292 -21.86 -29.81 -23.61
C ARG A 292 -22.40 -28.41 -23.85
N HIS A 293 -23.54 -28.29 -24.54
CA HIS A 293 -24.20 -27.00 -24.74
C HIS A 293 -24.69 -26.41 -23.41
N LEU A 294 -25.26 -27.22 -22.52
CA LEU A 294 -25.67 -26.77 -21.18
C LEU A 294 -24.48 -26.35 -20.32
N ALA A 295 -23.36 -27.07 -20.35
CA ALA A 295 -22.14 -26.69 -19.63
C ALA A 295 -21.62 -25.33 -20.10
N TYR A 296 -21.59 -25.11 -21.42
CA TYR A 296 -21.22 -23.82 -22.00
C TYR A 296 -22.16 -22.67 -21.58
N LEU A 297 -23.48 -22.91 -21.56
CA LEU A 297 -24.45 -21.91 -21.09
C LEU A 297 -24.29 -21.61 -19.59
N VAL A 298 -23.92 -22.61 -18.81
CA VAL A 298 -23.65 -22.47 -17.38
C VAL A 298 -22.43 -21.57 -17.18
N ASP A 299 -21.33 -21.77 -17.93
CA ASP A 299 -20.15 -20.90 -17.87
C ASP A 299 -20.47 -19.44 -18.24
N ILE A 300 -21.19 -19.20 -19.35
CA ILE A 300 -21.62 -17.85 -19.74
C ILE A 300 -22.42 -17.18 -18.61
N GLN A 301 -23.39 -17.89 -18.03
CA GLN A 301 -24.22 -17.35 -16.96
C GLN A 301 -23.38 -16.95 -15.74
N PHE A 302 -22.32 -17.70 -15.44
CA PHE A 302 -21.41 -17.33 -14.35
C PHE A 302 -20.63 -16.06 -14.65
N THR A 303 -20.09 -15.92 -15.86
CA THR A 303 -19.43 -14.68 -16.29
C THR A 303 -20.38 -13.48 -16.19
N ASP A 304 -21.63 -13.64 -16.64
CA ASP A 304 -22.67 -12.60 -16.56
C ASP A 304 -23.01 -12.23 -15.11
N ASP A 305 -23.18 -13.22 -14.23
CA ASP A 305 -23.49 -13.00 -12.82
C ASP A 305 -22.32 -12.30 -12.08
N VAL A 306 -21.08 -12.72 -12.36
CA VAL A 306 -19.86 -12.08 -11.82
C VAL A 306 -19.77 -10.62 -12.29
N THR A 307 -20.03 -10.36 -13.57
CA THR A 307 -20.02 -9.01 -14.15
C THR A 307 -21.11 -8.12 -13.54
N ALA A 308 -22.34 -8.63 -13.43
CA ALA A 308 -23.46 -7.91 -12.82
C ALA A 308 -23.18 -7.54 -11.35
N MET A 309 -22.56 -8.46 -10.60
CA MET A 309 -22.12 -8.20 -9.24
C MET A 309 -21.01 -7.15 -9.19
N GLY A 310 -20.05 -7.15 -10.13
CA GLY A 310 -19.04 -6.10 -10.25
C GLY A 310 -19.66 -4.71 -10.41
N HIS A 311 -20.63 -4.57 -11.32
CA HIS A 311 -21.36 -3.30 -11.50
C HIS A 311 -22.18 -2.88 -10.27
N GLU A 312 -22.75 -3.82 -9.51
CA GLU A 312 -23.40 -3.50 -8.24
C GLU A 312 -22.39 -2.89 -7.25
N MET A 313 -21.21 -3.50 -7.13
CA MET A 313 -20.15 -3.03 -6.24
C MET A 313 -19.59 -1.66 -6.68
N GLU A 314 -19.40 -1.46 -7.99
CA GLU A 314 -19.00 -0.17 -8.55
C GLU A 314 -19.99 0.94 -8.18
N LYS A 315 -21.30 0.67 -8.27
CA LYS A 315 -22.35 1.60 -7.82
C LYS A 315 -22.30 1.88 -6.32
N VAL A 316 -21.96 0.88 -5.51
CA VAL A 316 -21.77 1.06 -4.06
C VAL A 316 -20.57 1.95 -3.78
N ILE A 317 -19.45 1.72 -4.47
CA ILE A 317 -18.23 2.55 -4.36
C ILE A 317 -18.57 3.98 -4.75
N ALA A 318 -19.12 4.20 -5.94
CA ALA A 318 -19.52 5.51 -6.47
C ALA A 318 -20.43 6.28 -5.49
N ARG A 319 -21.43 5.61 -4.90
CA ARG A 319 -22.31 6.21 -3.90
C ARG A 319 -21.56 6.61 -2.62
N ARG A 320 -20.64 5.76 -2.14
CA ARG A 320 -19.88 6.01 -0.90
C ARG A 320 -18.81 7.09 -1.08
N THR A 321 -18.26 7.24 -2.28
CA THR A 321 -17.25 8.26 -2.61
C THR A 321 -17.88 9.60 -3.01
N GLY A 322 -19.21 9.65 -3.16
CA GLY A 322 -19.92 10.86 -3.61
C GLY A 322 -19.77 11.13 -5.10
N GLU A 323 -19.22 10.18 -5.86
CA GLU A 323 -19.21 10.18 -7.32
C GLU A 323 -20.58 9.68 -7.80
N ILE A 324 -21.60 10.51 -7.66
CA ILE A 324 -22.90 10.19 -8.25
C ILE A 324 -22.75 10.32 -9.77
N GLU A 325 -22.86 9.19 -10.47
CA GLU A 325 -22.92 9.14 -11.93
C GLU A 325 -23.94 10.14 -12.48
N ILE A 326 -23.46 11.17 -13.18
CA ILE A 326 -24.25 11.97 -14.12
C ILE A 326 -24.35 11.20 -15.46
N GLN A 327 -24.56 9.88 -15.42
CA GLN A 327 -24.58 9.04 -16.63
C GLN A 327 -25.95 8.46 -17.01
N GLU A 328 -27.04 8.84 -16.33
CA GLU A 328 -28.38 8.45 -16.81
C GLU A 328 -28.91 9.30 -18.00
N GLU A 329 -28.19 10.34 -18.47
CA GLU A 329 -28.69 11.22 -19.56
C GLU A 329 -28.08 11.01 -20.96
N SER A 330 -27.02 10.20 -21.14
CA SER A 330 -26.42 9.98 -22.48
C SER A 330 -27.10 8.88 -23.32
N GLY A 331 -28.16 8.25 -22.79
CA GLY A 331 -28.94 7.21 -23.48
C GLY A 331 -29.94 7.70 -24.54
N LYS A 332 -30.04 9.01 -24.82
CA LYS A 332 -30.80 9.50 -25.98
C LYS A 332 -29.87 9.63 -27.19
N LEU A 333 -29.80 8.56 -27.97
CA LEU A 333 -29.39 8.63 -29.37
C LEU A 333 -30.26 9.70 -30.07
N PRO A 334 -29.66 10.65 -30.82
CA PRO A 334 -30.46 11.53 -31.66
C PRO A 334 -31.18 10.66 -32.69
N GLU A 335 -32.52 10.69 -32.70
CA GLU A 335 -33.32 10.14 -33.78
C GLU A 335 -32.89 10.84 -35.08
N SER A 336 -32.26 10.06 -35.97
CA SER A 336 -31.89 10.46 -37.32
C SER A 336 -33.06 10.28 -38.29
#